data_AF-A0A3C0L1U0-F1
#
_entry.id   AF-A0A3C0L1U0-F1
#
_cell.length_a   1.000
_cell.length_b   1.000
_cell.length_c   1.000
_cell.angle_alpha   90.00
_cell.angle_beta   90.00
_cell.angle_gamma   90.00
#
_symmetry.space_group_name_H-M   'P 1'
#
loop_
_entity.id
_entity.type
_entity.pdbx_description
1 polymer ?
#
loop_
_entity_poly.entity_id
_entity_poly.type
_entity_poly.pdbx_seq_one_letter_code
_entity_poly.pdbx_strand_id
1 'polypeptide(L)'
;MSTRSMTEQSTDTTIPNGMALPAKLADIDADFLSNLLKARGLLEADNAITAIEESGVGMTAGYFSDIKKIHCQFKNPTDCPAHLVAKAWPDFEMLPEDAISDMFIKDIKGYMIPAEQFYPRPVVYLADFDTTNNRWGLIMEDVDQYAEQKVHESELTLDEVLQMIPGLVDCAVAWEGCDSGERADTLAEFEVGHWGSAENLALYKDVMPAGAKLFDKVVSMSESDLNDGTSWQTLFGTGVAELFTNKLDAHFSKIDPALGATCTLSHGDLRGDNLFFCPRTAANPHGWLTIDFQLLFKGPIPSDLAYLMSSGSVLPEVYEADNRNRILRTFYDLFKTKTQRYPNYEFEQFETEFAAMCTVMYIYYIGMGSAIWRAAAFENEQPGRIELGSKAFTIEDLAPEELRKRMWWRKTIRNNRVLFNDLQLVPLWQSMPDNASGTGAWVELPPHLTAP
;
A
#
# COMPACT_ATOMS: atom_id res chain seq x y z
N MET A 1 8.51 38.53 -15.87
CA MET A 1 7.54 37.76 -15.07
C MET A 1 6.28 37.64 -15.89
N SER A 2 6.24 36.63 -16.75
CA SER A 2 5.05 36.31 -17.55
C SER A 2 4.40 35.11 -16.86
N THR A 3 3.30 35.35 -16.16
CA THR A 3 2.42 34.29 -15.65
C THR A 3 1.79 33.59 -16.85
N ARG A 4 2.46 32.55 -17.37
CA ARG A 4 1.78 31.57 -18.21
C ARG A 4 0.83 30.83 -17.28
N SER A 5 -0.46 30.99 -17.53
CA SER A 5 -1.54 30.28 -16.84
C SER A 5 -1.26 28.78 -16.85
N MET A 6 -1.33 28.10 -15.70
CA MET A 6 -1.30 26.63 -15.57
C MET A 6 -2.54 25.95 -16.18
N THR A 7 -3.10 26.50 -17.25
CA THR A 7 -4.30 25.98 -17.90
C THR A 7 -3.89 25.39 -19.23
N GLU A 8 -4.11 24.09 -19.38
CA GLU A 8 -3.84 23.24 -20.56
C GLU A 8 -2.48 22.52 -20.57
N GLN A 9 -2.11 21.89 -19.45
CA GLN A 9 -1.32 20.66 -19.55
C GLN A 9 -2.22 19.59 -20.18
N SER A 10 -1.73 18.89 -21.21
CA SER A 10 -2.46 17.78 -21.83
C SER A 10 -2.87 16.78 -20.74
N THR A 11 -4.16 16.44 -20.66
CA THR A 11 -4.65 15.36 -19.79
C THR A 11 -4.25 13.98 -20.31
N ASP A 12 -3.81 13.90 -21.56
CA ASP A 12 -3.29 12.67 -22.15
C ASP A 12 -1.88 12.39 -21.64
N THR A 13 -1.77 11.34 -20.82
CA THR A 13 -0.53 10.80 -20.25
C THR A 13 -0.01 9.58 -21.03
N THR A 14 -0.68 9.16 -22.11
CA THR A 14 -0.24 8.02 -22.94
C THR A 14 0.97 8.37 -23.81
N ILE A 15 1.72 7.36 -24.27
CA ILE A 15 2.94 7.59 -25.06
C ILE A 15 2.64 8.46 -26.30
N PRO A 16 3.39 9.56 -26.54
CA PRO A 16 3.12 10.41 -27.69
C PRO A 16 3.30 9.70 -29.03
N ASN A 17 2.51 10.11 -30.03
CA ASN A 17 2.61 9.59 -31.40
C ASN A 17 4.05 9.69 -31.93
N GLY A 18 4.58 8.56 -32.43
CA GLY A 18 5.93 8.47 -32.98
C GLY A 18 7.03 8.17 -31.95
N MET A 19 6.68 8.05 -30.67
CA MET A 19 7.55 7.49 -29.62
C MET A 19 7.19 6.02 -29.35
N ALA A 20 8.14 5.28 -28.80
CA ALA A 20 7.92 3.91 -28.30
C ALA A 20 8.05 3.91 -26.78
N LEU A 21 7.24 3.10 -26.10
CA LEU A 21 7.40 2.89 -24.65
C LEU A 21 8.77 2.30 -24.33
N PRO A 22 9.37 2.64 -23.16
CA PRO A 22 10.60 2.01 -22.72
C PRO A 22 10.37 0.50 -22.47
N ALA A 23 11.34 -0.34 -22.85
CA ALA A 23 11.31 -1.76 -22.48
C ALA A 23 11.91 -2.00 -21.10
N LYS A 24 12.81 -1.11 -20.66
CA LYS A 24 13.50 -1.15 -19.38
C LYS A 24 13.85 0.26 -18.92
N LEU A 25 14.26 0.39 -17.66
CA LEU A 25 14.55 1.69 -17.05
C LEU A 25 15.69 2.46 -17.75
N ALA A 26 16.66 1.75 -18.32
CA ALA A 26 17.78 2.35 -19.06
C ALA A 26 17.35 3.01 -20.38
N ASP A 27 16.19 2.67 -20.93
CA ASP A 27 15.68 3.28 -22.17
C ASP A 27 15.09 4.69 -21.92
N ILE A 28 14.90 5.07 -20.66
CA ILE A 28 14.46 6.41 -20.26
C ILE A 28 15.70 7.30 -20.11
N ASP A 29 16.19 7.78 -21.25
CA ASP A 29 17.39 8.62 -21.36
C ASP A 29 17.07 10.11 -21.65
N ALA A 30 18.10 10.92 -21.84
CA ALA A 30 17.97 12.36 -22.12
C ALA A 30 17.18 12.65 -23.42
N ASP A 31 17.35 11.83 -24.45
CA ASP A 31 16.67 12.00 -25.74
C ASP A 31 15.20 11.63 -25.62
N PHE A 32 14.90 10.50 -24.96
CA PHE A 32 13.53 10.08 -24.66
C PHE A 32 12.78 11.15 -23.89
N LEU A 33 13.35 11.63 -22.78
CA LEU A 33 12.73 12.67 -21.94
C LEU A 33 12.58 14.00 -22.67
N SER A 34 13.56 14.39 -23.50
CA SER A 34 13.46 15.58 -24.34
C SER A 34 12.25 15.52 -25.26
N ASN A 35 12.05 14.38 -25.92
CA ASN A 35 10.94 14.18 -26.85
C ASN A 35 9.60 14.12 -26.12
N LEU A 36 9.54 13.42 -24.97
CA LEU A 36 8.35 13.35 -24.13
C LEU A 36 7.91 14.75 -23.68
N LEU A 37 8.80 15.51 -23.07
CA LEU A 37 8.48 16.84 -22.52
C LEU A 37 8.11 17.84 -23.62
N LYS A 38 8.72 17.75 -24.81
CA LYS A 38 8.30 18.53 -25.98
C LYS A 38 6.91 18.16 -26.45
N ALA A 39 6.61 16.87 -26.55
CA ALA A 39 5.30 16.39 -26.96
C ALA A 39 4.19 16.80 -25.97
N ARG A 40 4.52 16.93 -24.68
CA ARG A 40 3.63 17.49 -23.64
C ARG A 40 3.53 19.01 -23.65
N GLY A 41 4.28 19.71 -24.50
CA GLY A 41 4.32 21.18 -24.55
C GLY A 41 5.04 21.81 -23.35
N LEU A 42 5.79 21.03 -22.56
CA LEU A 42 6.52 21.47 -21.38
C LEU A 42 7.94 21.95 -21.71
N LEU A 43 8.51 21.47 -22.82
CA LEU A 43 9.83 21.85 -23.29
C LEU A 43 9.74 22.47 -24.69
N GLU A 44 10.37 23.63 -24.88
CA GLU A 44 10.38 24.33 -26.17
C GLU A 44 11.10 23.51 -27.25
N ALA A 45 10.67 23.66 -28.51
CA ALA A 45 11.10 22.80 -29.62
C ALA A 45 12.64 22.83 -29.88
N ASP A 46 13.28 23.97 -29.64
CA ASP A 46 14.72 24.21 -29.83
C ASP A 46 15.58 23.90 -28.59
N ASN A 47 14.94 23.57 -27.46
CA ASN A 47 15.59 23.14 -26.23
C ASN A 47 15.76 21.60 -26.20
N ALA A 48 16.55 21.07 -25.28
CA ALA A 48 16.76 19.64 -25.08
C ALA A 48 17.34 19.39 -23.69
N ILE A 49 17.15 18.19 -23.17
CA ILE A 49 17.94 17.65 -22.07
C ILE A 49 19.27 17.19 -22.65
N THR A 50 20.38 17.68 -22.08
CA THR A 50 21.75 17.42 -22.54
C THR A 50 22.48 16.38 -21.68
N ALA A 51 22.02 16.21 -20.44
CA ALA A 51 22.50 15.20 -19.51
C ALA A 51 21.41 14.88 -18.50
N ILE A 52 21.47 13.66 -17.96
CA ILE A 52 20.67 13.24 -16.81
C ILE A 52 21.60 12.76 -15.69
N GLU A 53 21.26 13.13 -14.46
CA GLU A 53 21.87 12.58 -13.25
C GLU A 53 20.85 11.62 -12.61
N GLU A 54 21.26 10.38 -12.41
CA GLU A 54 20.40 9.34 -11.86
C GLU A 54 20.73 9.08 -10.39
N SER A 55 19.69 8.85 -9.59
CA SER A 55 19.83 8.33 -8.24
C SER A 55 18.80 7.25 -7.97
N GLY A 56 19.19 6.28 -7.13
CA GLY A 56 18.28 5.23 -6.69
C GLY A 56 17.15 5.81 -5.82
N VAL A 57 16.03 5.10 -5.81
CA VAL A 57 14.95 5.29 -4.84
C VAL A 57 15.14 4.28 -3.70
N GLY A 58 14.63 4.58 -2.49
CA GLY A 58 14.90 3.79 -1.29
C GLY A 58 14.52 2.30 -1.36
N MET A 59 14.89 1.55 -0.33
CA MET A 59 14.83 0.07 -0.20
C MET A 59 13.54 -0.66 -0.61
N THR A 60 12.36 -0.02 -0.51
CA THR A 60 11.08 -0.66 -0.86
C THR A 60 10.71 -0.53 -2.33
N ALA A 61 11.47 0.26 -3.10
CA ALA A 61 11.39 0.30 -4.54
C ALA A 61 12.20 -0.84 -5.16
N GLY A 62 11.68 -1.49 -6.19
CA GLY A 62 12.43 -2.53 -6.92
C GLY A 62 11.82 -3.93 -6.92
N TYR A 63 10.80 -4.22 -6.10
CA TYR A 63 10.26 -5.59 -6.02
C TYR A 63 9.51 -6.01 -7.30
N PHE A 64 8.81 -5.06 -7.94
CA PHE A 64 7.93 -5.32 -9.09
C PHE A 64 8.19 -4.37 -10.27
N SER A 65 9.08 -3.40 -10.11
CA SER A 65 9.50 -2.48 -11.16
C SER A 65 10.86 -1.89 -10.83
N ASP A 66 11.63 -1.58 -11.85
CA ASP A 66 12.83 -0.78 -11.69
C ASP A 66 12.45 0.69 -11.65
N ILE A 67 13.02 1.42 -10.69
CA ILE A 67 12.69 2.81 -10.42
C ILE A 67 13.97 3.64 -10.27
N LYS A 68 13.99 4.84 -10.88
CA LYS A 68 15.05 5.84 -10.66
C LYS A 68 14.49 7.24 -10.49
N LYS A 69 15.22 8.06 -9.74
CA LYS A 69 15.11 9.52 -9.76
C LYS A 69 16.05 10.08 -10.81
N ILE A 70 15.59 11.11 -11.51
CA ILE A 70 16.28 11.72 -12.64
C ILE A 70 16.32 13.24 -12.41
N HIS A 71 17.52 13.81 -12.48
CA HIS A 71 17.72 15.26 -12.55
C HIS A 71 18.23 15.63 -13.96
N CYS A 72 17.45 16.46 -14.66
CA CYS A 72 17.65 16.82 -16.05
C CYS A 72 18.43 18.13 -16.19
N GLN A 73 19.48 18.14 -17.01
CA GLN A 73 20.20 19.35 -17.39
C GLN A 73 19.76 19.84 -18.76
N PHE A 74 19.17 21.03 -18.85
CA PHE A 74 18.65 21.58 -20.11
C PHE A 74 19.69 22.40 -20.87
N LYS A 75 19.62 22.35 -22.20
CA LYS A 75 20.45 23.13 -23.12
C LYS A 75 20.27 24.64 -22.94
N ASN A 76 19.02 25.09 -22.78
CA ASN A 76 18.64 26.47 -22.53
C ASN A 76 17.85 26.57 -21.20
N PRO A 77 17.93 27.71 -20.48
CA PRO A 77 17.09 27.97 -19.31
C PRO A 77 15.60 27.78 -19.61
N THR A 78 14.89 27.11 -18.71
CA THR A 78 13.47 26.76 -18.88
C THR A 78 12.80 26.56 -17.53
N ASP A 79 11.48 26.69 -17.50
CA ASP A 79 10.62 26.36 -16.35
C ASP A 79 10.14 24.89 -16.41
N CYS A 80 10.65 24.09 -17.36
CA CYS A 80 10.36 22.67 -17.50
C CYS A 80 10.78 21.89 -16.23
N PRO A 81 10.00 20.89 -15.77
CA PRO A 81 10.36 20.08 -14.61
C PRO A 81 11.72 19.41 -14.80
N ALA A 82 12.67 19.72 -13.90
CA ALA A 82 14.02 19.18 -13.93
C ALA A 82 14.15 17.86 -13.15
N HIS A 83 13.25 17.59 -12.20
CA HIS A 83 13.33 16.43 -11.30
C HIS A 83 12.15 15.51 -11.55
N LEU A 84 12.45 14.27 -11.93
CA LEU A 84 11.47 13.27 -12.34
C LEU A 84 11.72 11.95 -11.61
N VAL A 85 10.66 11.17 -11.43
CA VAL A 85 10.73 9.75 -11.06
C VAL A 85 10.25 8.93 -12.25
N ALA A 86 10.99 7.88 -12.59
CA ALA A 86 10.63 6.97 -13.65
C ALA A 86 10.53 5.54 -13.10
N LYS A 87 9.48 4.82 -13.51
CA LYS A 87 9.33 3.37 -13.33
C LYS A 87 9.22 2.69 -14.70
N ALA A 88 9.83 1.52 -14.83
CA ALA A 88 9.71 0.64 -16.00
C ALA A 88 9.77 -0.83 -15.57
N TRP A 89 9.65 -1.75 -16.54
CA TRP A 89 9.82 -3.18 -16.29
C TRP A 89 11.16 -3.47 -15.58
N PRO A 90 11.18 -4.36 -14.58
CA PRO A 90 12.40 -4.65 -13.83
C PRO A 90 13.39 -5.48 -14.66
N ASP A 91 14.68 -5.23 -14.51
CA ASP A 91 15.75 -6.06 -15.07
C ASP A 91 15.81 -7.46 -14.39
N PHE A 92 15.24 -7.60 -13.19
CA PHE A 92 15.14 -8.85 -12.44
C PHE A 92 13.71 -9.14 -11.95
N GLU A 93 13.14 -10.25 -12.41
CA GLU A 93 11.77 -10.65 -12.08
C GLU A 93 11.73 -11.51 -10.81
N MET A 94 11.13 -10.97 -9.76
CA MET A 94 10.95 -11.66 -8.47
C MET A 94 9.67 -12.50 -8.38
N LEU A 95 8.75 -12.32 -9.32
CA LEU A 95 7.47 -13.02 -9.44
C LEU A 95 7.28 -13.47 -10.89
N PRO A 96 6.32 -14.36 -11.18
CA PRO A 96 5.93 -14.67 -12.55
C PRO A 96 5.55 -13.40 -13.33
N GLU A 97 5.91 -13.36 -14.62
CA GLU A 97 5.69 -12.22 -15.53
C GLU A 97 4.25 -11.69 -15.47
N ASP A 98 3.24 -12.57 -15.56
CA ASP A 98 1.83 -12.18 -15.49
C ASP A 98 1.48 -11.43 -14.19
N ALA A 99 2.01 -11.87 -13.04
CA ALA A 99 1.75 -11.22 -11.76
C ALA A 99 2.39 -9.83 -11.67
N ILE A 100 3.59 -9.66 -12.24
CA ILE A 100 4.27 -8.36 -12.32
C ILE A 100 3.50 -7.43 -13.28
N SER A 101 3.10 -7.95 -14.43
CA SER A 101 2.30 -7.23 -15.43
C SER A 101 1.00 -6.69 -14.84
N ASP A 102 0.22 -7.54 -14.16
CA ASP A 102 -1.06 -7.14 -13.57
C ASP A 102 -0.88 -6.03 -12.52
N MET A 103 0.15 -6.13 -11.67
CA MET A 103 0.48 -5.08 -10.69
C MET A 103 0.83 -3.76 -11.36
N PHE A 104 1.64 -3.80 -12.43
CA PHE A 104 2.11 -2.60 -13.10
C PHE A 104 1.04 -1.93 -13.95
N ILE A 105 0.18 -2.73 -14.61
CA ILE A 105 -1.02 -2.24 -15.29
C ILE A 105 -1.94 -1.52 -14.28
N LYS A 106 -2.14 -2.10 -13.10
CA LYS A 106 -2.97 -1.49 -12.05
C LYS A 106 -2.37 -0.19 -11.50
N ASP A 107 -1.06 -0.16 -11.27
CA ASP A 107 -0.34 1.07 -10.86
C ASP A 107 -0.56 2.19 -11.90
N ILE A 108 -0.30 1.90 -13.18
CA ILE A 108 -0.47 2.85 -14.30
C ILE A 108 -1.93 3.33 -14.40
N LYS A 109 -2.91 2.42 -14.37
CA LYS A 109 -4.33 2.78 -14.43
C LYS A 109 -4.76 3.65 -13.25
N GLY A 110 -4.18 3.44 -12.07
CA GLY A 110 -4.35 4.32 -10.91
C GLY A 110 -4.01 5.77 -11.24
N TYR A 111 -2.95 6.02 -12.02
CA TYR A 111 -2.57 7.36 -12.49
C TYR A 111 -3.42 7.90 -13.65
N MET A 112 -4.23 7.06 -14.31
CA MET A 112 -5.15 7.46 -15.39
C MET A 112 -6.53 7.90 -14.88
N ILE A 113 -6.89 7.56 -13.62
CA ILE A 113 -8.15 8.02 -13.01
C ILE A 113 -8.17 9.55 -12.95
N PRO A 114 -9.26 10.25 -13.29
CA PRO A 114 -9.34 11.71 -13.16
C PRO A 114 -8.95 12.21 -11.76
N ALA A 115 -8.08 13.22 -11.70
CA ALA A 115 -7.46 13.66 -10.44
C ALA A 115 -8.48 14.16 -9.42
N GLU A 116 -9.58 14.77 -9.87
CA GLU A 116 -10.67 15.25 -9.02
C GLU A 116 -11.52 14.13 -8.39
N GLN A 117 -11.31 12.89 -8.82
CA GLN A 117 -12.03 11.69 -8.35
C GLN A 117 -11.11 10.72 -7.63
N PHE A 118 -9.85 11.08 -7.36
CA PHE A 118 -8.84 10.13 -6.88
C PHE A 118 -7.95 10.73 -5.79
N TYR A 119 -7.02 9.93 -5.29
CA TYR A 119 -6.06 10.38 -4.29
C TYR A 119 -5.21 11.54 -4.81
N PRO A 120 -4.83 12.48 -3.92
CA PRO A 120 -3.77 13.44 -4.22
C PRO A 120 -2.50 12.69 -4.63
N ARG A 121 -1.93 13.00 -5.79
CA ARG A 121 -0.80 12.26 -6.35
C ARG A 121 0.09 13.17 -7.20
N PRO A 122 1.36 12.79 -7.46
CA PRO A 122 2.27 13.55 -8.31
C PRO A 122 1.69 13.83 -9.69
N VAL A 123 2.10 14.94 -10.31
CA VAL A 123 1.89 15.20 -11.73
C VAL A 123 2.56 14.12 -12.58
N VAL A 124 1.83 13.59 -13.55
CA VAL A 124 2.26 12.50 -14.43
C VAL A 124 2.56 13.03 -15.82
N TYR A 125 3.69 12.62 -16.38
CA TYR A 125 4.13 12.97 -17.73
C TYR A 125 4.01 11.79 -18.70
N LEU A 126 4.09 10.56 -18.20
CA LEU A 126 3.85 9.32 -18.93
C LEU A 126 3.20 8.31 -17.98
N ALA A 127 2.11 7.66 -18.38
CA ALA A 127 1.52 6.52 -17.69
C ALA A 127 0.83 5.66 -18.75
N ASP A 128 1.54 4.64 -19.23
CA ASP A 128 1.08 3.83 -20.36
C ASP A 128 1.77 2.46 -20.45
N PHE A 129 1.11 1.52 -21.11
CA PHE A 129 1.55 0.14 -21.24
C PHE A 129 1.12 -0.48 -22.57
N ASP A 130 1.93 -1.43 -23.04
CA ASP A 130 1.70 -2.24 -24.23
C ASP A 130 2.03 -3.70 -23.91
N THR A 131 1.00 -4.47 -23.58
CA THR A 131 1.09 -5.90 -23.27
C THR A 131 1.45 -6.74 -24.49
N THR A 132 1.30 -6.23 -25.72
CA THR A 132 1.67 -6.98 -26.92
C THR A 132 3.18 -6.99 -27.12
N ASN A 133 3.85 -5.91 -26.75
CA ASN A 133 5.30 -5.76 -26.91
C ASN A 133 6.07 -5.81 -25.59
N ASN A 134 5.41 -6.13 -24.47
CA ASN A 134 5.96 -6.14 -23.12
C ASN A 134 6.67 -4.82 -22.78
N ARG A 135 5.93 -3.71 -22.83
CA ARG A 135 6.47 -2.38 -22.52
C ARG A 135 5.58 -1.63 -21.57
N TRP A 136 6.18 -0.98 -20.59
CA TRP A 136 5.45 -0.22 -19.59
C TRP A 136 6.29 0.98 -19.16
N GLY A 137 5.65 2.14 -19.04
CA GLY A 137 6.33 3.37 -18.69
C GLY A 137 5.48 4.24 -17.77
N LEU A 138 6.07 4.62 -16.65
CA LEU A 138 5.49 5.59 -15.73
C LEU A 138 6.54 6.65 -15.42
N ILE A 139 6.26 7.91 -15.75
CA ILE A 139 7.15 9.05 -15.47
C ILE A 139 6.31 10.14 -14.84
N MET A 140 6.73 10.58 -13.67
CA MET A 140 6.04 11.59 -12.85
C MET A 140 7.04 12.61 -12.30
N GLU A 141 6.53 13.72 -11.77
CA GLU A 141 7.37 14.67 -11.05
C GLU A 141 8.00 14.01 -9.81
N ASP A 142 9.23 14.41 -9.49
CA ASP A 142 9.84 14.05 -8.22
C ASP A 142 9.35 14.99 -7.12
N VAL A 143 8.44 14.50 -6.28
CA VAL A 143 7.82 15.31 -5.24
C VAL A 143 8.72 15.59 -4.05
N ASP A 144 9.86 14.89 -3.91
CA ASP A 144 10.84 15.17 -2.85
C ASP A 144 11.48 16.57 -2.97
N GLN A 145 11.29 17.24 -4.10
CA GLN A 145 11.73 18.62 -4.28
C GLN A 145 10.90 19.62 -3.44
N TYR A 146 9.71 19.24 -2.99
CA TYR A 146 8.81 20.13 -2.25
C TYR A 146 7.99 19.45 -1.15
N ALA A 147 8.08 18.13 -1.02
CA ALA A 147 7.35 17.32 -0.05
C ALA A 147 8.30 16.47 0.79
N GLU A 148 7.85 16.07 1.97
CA GLU A 148 8.57 15.18 2.87
C GLU A 148 7.97 13.78 2.82
N GLN A 149 8.74 12.79 2.37
CA GLN A 149 8.34 11.38 2.40
C GLN A 149 8.24 10.86 3.85
N LYS A 150 7.14 10.16 4.16
CA LYS A 150 6.90 9.55 5.48
C LYS A 150 7.39 8.12 5.58
N VAL A 151 8.65 7.89 5.21
CA VAL A 151 9.33 6.60 5.35
C VAL A 151 9.17 6.02 6.76
N HIS A 152 9.38 4.72 6.95
CA HIS A 152 9.23 4.06 8.24
C HIS A 152 9.98 4.72 9.42
N GLU A 153 11.05 5.49 9.17
CA GLU A 153 11.77 6.27 10.18
C GLU A 153 11.04 7.54 10.65
N SER A 154 10.14 8.06 9.82
CA SER A 154 9.38 9.31 9.99
C SER A 154 7.89 9.00 10.01
N GLU A 155 7.44 8.34 11.09
CA GLU A 155 6.03 8.02 11.32
C GLU A 155 5.15 9.27 11.35
N LEU A 156 3.88 9.12 10.97
CA LEU A 156 2.89 10.19 10.98
C LEU A 156 2.45 10.50 12.42
N THR A 157 2.38 11.79 12.72
CA THR A 157 1.76 12.37 13.91
C THR A 157 0.23 12.32 13.84
N LEU A 158 -0.44 12.56 14.97
CA LEU A 158 -1.90 12.72 14.99
C LEU A 158 -2.39 13.79 14.01
N ASP A 159 -1.73 14.94 13.96
CA ASP A 159 -2.15 16.07 13.11
C ASP A 159 -2.01 15.73 11.63
N GLU A 160 -0.98 14.97 11.24
CA GLU A 160 -0.78 14.49 9.88
C GLU A 160 -1.84 13.47 9.46
N VAL A 161 -2.19 12.52 10.34
CA VAL A 161 -3.31 11.59 10.09
C VAL A 161 -4.61 12.36 9.90
N LEU A 162 -4.90 13.35 10.76
CA LEU A 162 -6.10 14.19 10.63
C LEU A 162 -6.08 15.05 9.37
N GLN A 163 -4.91 15.52 8.93
CA GLN A 163 -4.73 16.27 7.69
C GLN A 163 -5.06 15.44 6.45
N MET A 164 -4.85 14.12 6.48
CA MET A 164 -5.14 13.23 5.35
C MET A 164 -6.63 12.99 5.14
N ILE A 165 -7.42 12.97 6.22
CA ILE A 165 -8.83 12.57 6.22
C ILE A 165 -9.66 13.21 5.11
N PRO A 166 -9.60 14.53 4.85
CA PRO A 166 -10.41 15.14 3.80
C PRO A 166 -10.17 14.53 2.41
N GLY A 167 -8.92 14.27 2.04
CA GLY A 167 -8.59 13.68 0.74
C GLY A 167 -9.01 12.20 0.65
N LEU A 168 -8.91 11.46 1.75
CA LEU A 168 -9.42 10.09 1.82
C LEU A 168 -10.94 10.05 1.67
N VAL A 169 -11.66 10.96 2.34
CA VAL A 169 -13.12 11.07 2.22
C VAL A 169 -13.53 11.49 0.82
N ASP A 170 -12.80 12.42 0.18
CA ASP A 170 -13.13 12.85 -1.19
C ASP A 170 -13.01 11.71 -2.19
N CYS A 171 -11.93 10.91 -2.12
CA CYS A 171 -11.81 9.68 -2.92
C CYS A 171 -12.91 8.67 -2.58
N ALA A 172 -13.18 8.46 -1.28
CA ALA A 172 -14.20 7.51 -0.83
C ALA A 172 -15.60 7.86 -1.35
N VAL A 173 -15.95 9.15 -1.40
CA VAL A 173 -17.22 9.67 -1.93
C VAL A 173 -17.25 9.59 -3.46
N ALA A 174 -16.14 9.91 -4.14
CA ALA A 174 -16.09 9.82 -5.61
C ALA A 174 -16.38 8.41 -6.12
N TRP A 175 -15.98 7.39 -5.34
CA TRP A 175 -16.15 5.97 -5.67
C TRP A 175 -17.20 5.24 -4.83
N GLU A 176 -18.04 5.94 -4.07
CA GLU A 176 -19.04 5.28 -3.22
C GLU A 176 -20.02 4.42 -4.05
N GLY A 177 -20.30 3.20 -3.57
CA GLY A 177 -21.16 2.23 -4.25
C GLY A 177 -20.53 1.61 -5.50
N CYS A 178 -19.20 1.57 -5.62
CA CYS A 178 -18.51 0.97 -6.78
C CYS A 178 -18.55 -0.59 -6.80
N ASP A 179 -19.39 -1.22 -5.98
CA ASP A 179 -19.76 -2.64 -6.10
C ASP A 179 -20.69 -2.91 -7.30
N SER A 180 -21.37 -1.89 -7.81
CA SER A 180 -22.29 -2.01 -8.96
C SER A 180 -22.34 -0.74 -9.83
N GLY A 181 -22.90 -0.87 -11.04
CA GLY A 181 -23.07 0.24 -11.99
C GLY A 181 -21.79 0.69 -12.69
N GLU A 182 -21.83 1.87 -13.30
CA GLU A 182 -20.74 2.40 -14.16
C GLU A 182 -19.38 2.45 -13.46
N ARG A 183 -19.34 2.85 -12.18
CA ARG A 183 -18.11 2.84 -11.39
C ARG A 183 -17.51 1.44 -11.24
N ALA A 184 -18.36 0.42 -11.07
CA ALA A 184 -17.92 -0.96 -10.97
C ALA A 184 -17.38 -1.46 -12.32
N ASP A 185 -18.00 -1.07 -13.43
CA ASP A 185 -17.54 -1.41 -14.78
C ASP A 185 -16.17 -0.79 -15.06
N THR A 186 -15.98 0.51 -14.77
CA THR A 186 -14.66 1.17 -14.89
C THR A 186 -13.59 0.48 -14.06
N LEU A 187 -13.89 0.13 -12.81
CA LEU A 187 -12.93 -0.56 -11.94
C LEU A 187 -12.67 -2.00 -12.37
N ALA A 188 -13.63 -2.67 -13.00
CA ALA A 188 -13.43 -3.99 -13.58
C ALA A 188 -12.46 -3.94 -14.78
N GLU A 189 -12.54 -2.90 -15.62
CA GLU A 189 -11.52 -2.65 -16.67
C GLU A 189 -10.13 -2.45 -16.08
N PHE A 190 -10.03 -2.03 -14.82
CA PHE A 190 -8.78 -1.83 -14.10
C PHE A 190 -8.35 -3.03 -13.25
N GLU A 191 -9.07 -4.15 -13.35
CA GLU A 191 -8.81 -5.37 -12.59
C GLU A 191 -8.82 -5.13 -11.07
N VAL A 192 -9.63 -4.15 -10.65
CA VAL A 192 -9.84 -3.80 -9.25
C VAL A 192 -10.99 -4.67 -8.72
N GLY A 193 -10.62 -5.78 -8.10
CA GLY A 193 -11.53 -6.71 -7.43
C GLY A 193 -12.01 -6.22 -6.06
N HIS A 194 -13.03 -6.87 -5.50
CA HIS A 194 -13.44 -6.62 -4.11
C HIS A 194 -12.59 -7.43 -3.14
N TRP A 195 -12.14 -6.82 -2.04
CA TRP A 195 -11.28 -7.47 -1.05
C TRP A 195 -11.90 -8.75 -0.47
N GLY A 196 -13.18 -8.68 -0.07
CA GLY A 196 -13.93 -9.84 0.44
C GLY A 196 -14.45 -10.80 -0.62
N SER A 197 -14.02 -10.70 -1.89
CA SER A 197 -14.48 -11.60 -2.95
C SER A 197 -14.04 -13.04 -2.71
N ALA A 198 -14.82 -14.00 -3.20
CA ALA A 198 -14.49 -15.42 -3.06
C ALA A 198 -13.13 -15.78 -3.68
N GLU A 199 -12.76 -15.15 -4.79
CA GLU A 199 -11.48 -15.34 -5.46
C GLU A 199 -10.30 -14.85 -4.59
N ASN A 200 -10.38 -13.62 -4.08
CA ASN A 200 -9.32 -13.08 -3.22
C ASN A 200 -9.21 -13.86 -1.89
N LEU A 201 -10.33 -14.22 -1.27
CA LEU A 201 -10.31 -15.02 -0.04
C LEU A 201 -9.83 -16.46 -0.29
N ALA A 202 -10.07 -17.04 -1.47
CA ALA A 202 -9.55 -18.35 -1.81
C ALA A 202 -8.01 -18.38 -1.81
N LEU A 203 -7.36 -17.34 -2.35
CA LEU A 203 -5.90 -17.19 -2.29
C LEU A 203 -5.40 -17.24 -0.84
N TYR A 204 -5.96 -16.41 0.05
CA TYR A 204 -5.49 -16.35 1.43
C TYR A 204 -5.82 -17.60 2.25
N LYS A 205 -6.97 -18.24 1.99
CA LYS A 205 -7.28 -19.54 2.59
C LYS A 205 -6.32 -20.63 2.15
N ASP A 206 -5.71 -20.53 0.97
CA ASP A 206 -4.69 -21.45 0.50
C ASP A 206 -3.33 -21.19 1.17
N VAL A 207 -2.88 -19.94 1.22
CA VAL A 207 -1.50 -19.62 1.67
C VAL A 207 -1.34 -19.43 3.18
N MET A 208 -2.34 -18.92 3.89
CA MET A 208 -2.22 -18.62 5.33
C MET A 208 -1.99 -19.85 6.23
N PRO A 209 -2.59 -21.04 5.98
CA PRO A 209 -2.33 -22.24 6.77
C PRO A 209 -0.84 -22.62 6.87
N ALA A 210 -0.04 -22.28 5.85
CA ALA A 210 1.39 -22.57 5.82
C ALA A 210 2.23 -21.62 6.69
N GLY A 211 1.70 -20.45 7.05
CA GLY A 211 2.38 -19.44 7.87
C GLY A 211 1.79 -19.23 9.26
N ALA A 212 0.52 -19.59 9.49
CA ALA A 212 -0.23 -19.25 10.70
C ALA A 212 0.47 -19.69 12.00
N LYS A 213 0.79 -20.98 12.14
CA LYS A 213 1.45 -21.52 13.35
C LYS A 213 2.85 -20.96 13.57
N LEU A 214 3.57 -20.70 12.47
CA LEU A 214 4.91 -20.10 12.52
C LEU A 214 4.84 -18.66 13.01
N PHE A 215 3.90 -17.88 12.47
CA PHE A 215 3.70 -16.50 12.89
C PHE A 215 3.22 -16.41 14.34
N ASP A 216 2.30 -17.29 14.77
CA ASP A 216 1.90 -17.43 16.17
C ASP A 216 3.11 -17.71 17.07
N LYS A 217 4.05 -18.57 16.64
CA LYS A 217 5.29 -18.80 17.38
C LYS A 217 6.12 -17.52 17.47
N VAL A 218 6.37 -16.82 16.37
CA VAL A 218 7.11 -15.55 16.34
C VAL A 218 6.53 -14.55 17.34
N VAL A 219 5.21 -14.29 17.30
CA VAL A 219 4.58 -13.29 18.17
C VAL A 219 4.39 -13.75 19.63
N SER A 220 4.58 -15.05 19.91
CA SER A 220 4.56 -15.60 21.27
C SER A 220 5.90 -15.47 22.01
N MET A 221 7.03 -15.38 21.29
CA MET A 221 8.37 -15.37 21.88
C MET A 221 8.74 -13.99 22.41
N SER A 222 8.81 -13.81 23.72
CA SER A 222 9.20 -12.53 24.34
C SER A 222 10.62 -12.09 23.97
N GLU A 223 11.47 -13.04 23.59
CA GLU A 223 12.85 -12.84 23.16
C GLU A 223 12.94 -12.35 21.71
N SER A 224 11.89 -12.52 20.91
CA SER A 224 11.85 -11.95 19.55
C SER A 224 11.82 -10.43 19.65
N ASP A 225 12.75 -9.81 18.93
CA ASP A 225 12.89 -8.35 18.91
C ASP A 225 11.71 -7.66 18.22
N LEU A 226 10.92 -8.41 17.43
CA LEU A 226 9.68 -7.95 16.84
C LEU A 226 8.57 -7.68 17.87
N ASN A 227 8.63 -8.31 19.06
CA ASN A 227 7.58 -8.21 20.06
C ASN A 227 7.78 -7.09 21.08
N ASP A 228 8.96 -6.44 21.08
CA ASP A 228 9.33 -5.39 22.05
C ASP A 228 9.07 -5.86 23.50
N GLY A 229 9.52 -7.08 23.79
CA GLY A 229 9.35 -7.75 25.10
C GLY A 229 7.92 -8.17 25.47
N THR A 230 6.92 -7.91 24.63
CA THR A 230 5.51 -8.17 24.95
C THR A 230 4.92 -9.27 24.07
N SER A 231 4.85 -10.48 24.63
CA SER A 231 4.22 -11.64 23.97
C SER A 231 2.73 -11.42 23.74
N TRP A 232 2.26 -11.74 22.52
CA TRP A 232 0.84 -11.75 22.19
C TRP A 232 0.07 -12.79 23.01
N GLN A 233 0.73 -13.88 23.43
CA GLN A 233 0.11 -14.93 24.22
C GLN A 233 -0.45 -14.42 25.55
N THR A 234 0.26 -13.49 26.18
CA THR A 234 -0.15 -12.89 27.46
C THR A 234 -1.44 -12.06 27.32
N LEU A 235 -1.67 -11.48 26.15
CA LEU A 235 -2.84 -10.61 25.89
C LEU A 235 -4.02 -11.38 25.31
N PHE A 236 -3.75 -12.30 24.39
CA PHE A 236 -4.77 -12.89 23.52
C PHE A 236 -4.89 -14.41 23.64
N GLY A 237 -3.96 -15.06 24.35
CA GLY A 237 -3.82 -16.52 24.35
C GLY A 237 -3.03 -17.03 23.13
N THR A 238 -3.03 -18.35 22.94
CA THR A 238 -2.27 -19.05 21.88
C THR A 238 -3.10 -19.24 20.61
N GLY A 239 -2.43 -19.33 19.46
CA GLY A 239 -3.08 -19.74 18.21
C GLY A 239 -3.97 -18.65 17.60
N VAL A 240 -3.56 -17.39 17.69
CA VAL A 240 -4.37 -16.25 17.23
C VAL A 240 -4.41 -16.19 15.71
N ALA A 241 -3.26 -16.38 15.05
CA ALA A 241 -3.17 -16.45 13.60
C ALA A 241 -3.89 -17.69 13.06
N GLU A 242 -3.74 -18.84 13.72
CA GLU A 242 -4.48 -20.07 13.40
C GLU A 242 -6.01 -19.86 13.53
N LEU A 243 -6.46 -19.25 14.63
CA LEU A 243 -7.86 -18.91 14.82
C LEU A 243 -8.35 -18.02 13.67
N PHE A 244 -7.69 -16.89 13.42
CA PHE A 244 -8.10 -15.95 12.37
C PHE A 244 -8.11 -16.58 10.98
N THR A 245 -7.11 -17.40 10.64
CA THR A 245 -7.04 -18.14 9.37
C THR A 245 -8.27 -19.03 9.16
N ASN A 246 -8.81 -19.61 10.23
CA ASN A 246 -10.03 -20.42 10.17
C ASN A 246 -11.32 -19.59 10.09
N LYS A 247 -11.28 -18.27 10.28
CA LYS A 247 -12.46 -17.38 10.33
C LYS A 247 -12.57 -16.42 9.15
N LEU A 248 -11.72 -16.50 8.14
CA LEU A 248 -11.66 -15.52 7.04
C LEU A 248 -13.02 -15.27 6.37
N ASP A 249 -13.79 -16.32 6.05
CA ASP A 249 -15.10 -16.18 5.40
C ASP A 249 -16.07 -15.38 6.29
N ALA A 250 -16.16 -15.74 7.58
CA ALA A 250 -17.06 -15.10 8.53
C ALA A 250 -16.61 -13.68 8.94
N HIS A 251 -15.30 -13.45 8.97
CA HIS A 251 -14.72 -12.15 9.28
C HIS A 251 -15.01 -11.16 8.15
N PHE A 252 -14.76 -11.54 6.90
CA PHE A 252 -14.95 -10.65 5.75
C PHE A 252 -16.39 -10.61 5.21
N SER A 253 -17.32 -11.44 5.69
CA SER A 253 -18.74 -11.23 5.40
C SER A 253 -19.26 -9.89 5.92
N LYS A 254 -18.60 -9.31 6.94
CA LYS A 254 -18.93 -7.99 7.50
C LYS A 254 -18.68 -6.83 6.52
N ILE A 255 -17.88 -7.06 5.50
CA ILE A 255 -17.57 -6.06 4.47
C ILE A 255 -18.26 -6.38 3.14
N ASP A 256 -19.19 -7.34 3.11
CA ASP A 256 -19.92 -7.72 1.90
C ASP A 256 -21.01 -6.68 1.59
N PRO A 257 -20.94 -5.99 0.43
CA PRO A 257 -21.98 -5.05 0.01
C PRO A 257 -23.36 -5.69 -0.11
N ALA A 258 -23.45 -6.98 -0.44
CA ALA A 258 -24.72 -7.72 -0.50
C ALA A 258 -25.37 -7.89 0.89
N LEU A 259 -24.58 -7.76 1.96
CA LEU A 259 -25.03 -7.78 3.35
C LEU A 259 -25.14 -6.37 3.96
N GLY A 260 -25.05 -5.32 3.12
CA GLY A 260 -25.26 -3.93 3.52
C GLY A 260 -23.99 -3.18 3.91
N ALA A 261 -22.80 -3.76 3.72
CA ALA A 261 -21.55 -3.04 3.90
C ALA A 261 -21.40 -1.91 2.89
N THR A 262 -20.63 -0.88 3.25
CA THR A 262 -20.25 0.16 2.29
C THR A 262 -19.21 -0.37 1.30
N CYS A 263 -19.08 0.30 0.15
CA CYS A 263 -18.09 -0.04 -0.88
C CYS A 263 -17.55 1.24 -1.51
N THR A 264 -16.23 1.31 -1.67
CA THR A 264 -15.49 2.36 -2.36
C THR A 264 -14.16 1.82 -2.88
N LEU A 265 -13.47 2.64 -3.67
CA LEU A 265 -12.11 2.39 -4.11
C LEU A 265 -11.12 2.64 -2.97
N SER A 266 -10.19 1.72 -2.78
CA SER A 266 -9.12 1.80 -1.77
C SER A 266 -7.76 1.68 -2.45
N HIS A 267 -6.78 2.46 -1.98
CA HIS A 267 -5.38 2.40 -2.39
C HIS A 267 -4.78 1.01 -2.14
N GLY A 268 -5.12 0.41 -1.00
CA GLY A 268 -4.73 -0.94 -0.61
C GLY A 268 -3.28 -1.12 -0.15
N ASP A 269 -2.47 -0.07 -0.27
CA ASP A 269 -1.13 0.03 0.34
C ASP A 269 -0.85 1.43 0.90
N LEU A 270 -1.86 2.06 1.53
CA LEU A 270 -1.72 3.42 2.06
C LEU A 270 -0.88 3.43 3.35
N ARG A 271 0.44 3.45 3.19
CA ARG A 271 1.43 3.45 4.27
C ARG A 271 2.49 4.53 4.06
N GLY A 272 3.28 4.78 5.10
CA GLY A 272 4.26 5.86 5.16
C GLY A 272 5.17 6.00 3.93
N ASP A 273 5.76 4.91 3.43
CA ASP A 273 6.67 4.97 2.28
C ASP A 273 6.00 5.42 0.98
N ASN A 274 4.67 5.29 0.91
CA ASN A 274 3.88 5.72 -0.23
C ASN A 274 3.33 7.14 -0.04
N LEU A 275 3.63 7.82 1.08
CA LEU A 275 3.06 9.12 1.45
C LEU A 275 4.11 10.23 1.48
N PHE A 276 3.71 11.39 0.97
CA PHE A 276 4.50 12.62 0.98
C PHE A 276 3.66 13.78 1.52
N PHE A 277 4.20 14.54 2.46
CA PHE A 277 3.53 15.72 3.03
C PHE A 277 4.12 17.00 2.44
N CYS A 278 3.24 17.90 2.00
CA CYS A 278 3.65 19.16 1.37
C CYS A 278 2.82 20.34 1.89
N PRO A 279 3.28 21.58 1.70
CA PRO A 279 2.47 22.75 1.97
C PRO A 279 1.15 22.71 1.18
N ARG A 280 0.05 23.12 1.82
CA ARG A 280 -1.22 23.27 1.12
C ARG A 280 -1.12 24.38 0.08
N THR A 281 -1.45 24.04 -1.16
CA THR A 281 -1.50 25.00 -2.28
C THR A 281 -2.80 24.80 -3.05
N ALA A 282 -3.05 25.64 -4.07
CA ALA A 282 -4.18 25.41 -4.97
C ALA A 282 -4.06 24.09 -5.75
N ALA A 283 -2.83 23.64 -6.06
CA ALA A 283 -2.57 22.36 -6.72
C ALA A 283 -2.65 21.18 -5.74
N ASN A 284 -2.26 21.40 -4.47
CA ASN A 284 -2.24 20.38 -3.43
C ASN A 284 -3.12 20.82 -2.23
N PRO A 285 -4.45 20.84 -2.38
CA PRO A 285 -5.35 21.42 -1.37
C PRO A 285 -5.33 20.68 -0.03
N HIS A 286 -5.02 19.38 -0.04
CA HIS A 286 -4.95 18.56 1.17
C HIS A 286 -3.57 18.63 1.86
N GLY A 287 -2.52 19.04 1.15
CA GLY A 287 -1.15 19.13 1.67
C GLY A 287 -0.47 17.77 1.87
N TRP A 288 -0.87 16.77 1.09
CA TRP A 288 -0.22 15.47 1.04
C TRP A 288 -0.45 14.83 -0.33
N LEU A 289 0.36 13.83 -0.67
CA LEU A 289 0.34 13.07 -1.91
C LEU A 289 0.59 11.60 -1.61
N THR A 290 0.11 10.70 -2.47
CA THR A 290 0.39 9.27 -2.43
C THR A 290 0.81 8.73 -3.79
N ILE A 291 1.54 7.62 -3.76
CA ILE A 291 2.03 6.88 -4.93
C ILE A 291 1.79 5.38 -4.76
N ASP A 292 2.05 4.61 -5.82
CA ASP A 292 2.06 3.14 -5.80
C ASP A 292 0.67 2.49 -5.65
N PHE A 293 -0.09 2.53 -6.75
CA PHE A 293 -1.47 2.06 -6.84
C PHE A 293 -1.59 0.59 -7.27
N GLN A 294 -0.52 -0.20 -7.17
CA GLN A 294 -0.49 -1.60 -7.61
C GLN A 294 -1.42 -2.53 -6.80
N LEU A 295 -1.87 -2.11 -5.61
CA LEU A 295 -2.74 -2.88 -4.72
C LEU A 295 -4.18 -2.35 -4.62
N LEU A 296 -4.62 -1.53 -5.58
CA LEU A 296 -6.00 -1.02 -5.60
C LEU A 296 -7.03 -2.16 -5.47
N PHE A 297 -8.02 -1.96 -4.61
CA PHE A 297 -9.16 -2.86 -4.44
C PHE A 297 -10.44 -2.10 -4.12
N LYS A 298 -11.59 -2.76 -4.26
CA LYS A 298 -12.88 -2.31 -3.74
C LYS A 298 -13.11 -2.85 -2.34
N GLY A 299 -13.48 -2.00 -1.40
CA GLY A 299 -13.71 -2.37 -0.01
C GLY A 299 -14.51 -1.31 0.73
N PRO A 300 -14.76 -1.50 2.03
CA PRO A 300 -15.56 -0.55 2.78
C PRO A 300 -14.87 0.81 2.95
N ILE A 301 -15.65 1.84 3.21
CA ILE A 301 -15.21 3.25 3.32
C ILE A 301 -13.94 3.46 4.19
N PRO A 302 -13.79 2.84 5.38
CA PRO A 302 -12.60 3.03 6.22
C PRO A 302 -11.34 2.26 5.79
N SER A 303 -11.34 1.54 4.65
CA SER A 303 -10.27 0.58 4.30
C SER A 303 -8.85 1.15 4.38
N ASP A 304 -8.57 2.26 3.71
CA ASP A 304 -7.22 2.83 3.71
C ASP A 304 -6.83 3.47 5.04
N LEU A 305 -7.80 4.03 5.79
CA LEU A 305 -7.53 4.52 7.14
C LEU A 305 -7.13 3.35 8.05
N ALA A 306 -7.81 2.21 7.95
CA ALA A 306 -7.49 1.01 8.69
C ALA A 306 -6.12 0.44 8.31
N TYR A 307 -5.76 0.49 7.03
CA TYR A 307 -4.44 0.07 6.55
C TYR A 307 -3.33 1.00 7.05
N LEU A 308 -3.51 2.32 6.95
CA LEU A 308 -2.59 3.32 7.48
C LEU A 308 -2.32 3.09 8.98
N MET A 309 -3.38 2.87 9.75
CA MET A 309 -3.30 2.64 11.19
C MET A 309 -2.80 1.25 11.57
N SER A 310 -2.68 0.29 10.65
CA SER A 310 -2.15 -1.06 10.96
C SER A 310 -0.75 -1.31 10.38
N SER A 311 -0.28 -0.48 9.46
CA SER A 311 0.96 -0.69 8.68
C SER A 311 2.26 -0.25 9.35
N GLY A 312 2.24 0.15 10.62
CA GLY A 312 3.42 0.71 11.30
C GLY A 312 3.75 2.15 10.92
N SER A 313 2.82 2.85 10.24
CA SER A 313 3.05 4.18 9.66
C SER A 313 2.80 5.35 10.61
N VAL A 314 2.11 5.12 11.74
CA VAL A 314 1.67 6.17 12.66
C VAL A 314 2.31 6.01 14.04
N LEU A 315 2.53 7.14 14.72
CA LEU A 315 3.11 7.18 16.06
C LEU A 315 2.19 6.54 17.12
N PRO A 316 2.75 6.01 18.23
CA PRO A 316 1.95 5.44 19.32
C PRO A 316 0.84 6.34 19.87
N GLU A 317 1.04 7.66 19.91
CA GLU A 317 0.06 8.65 20.39
C GLU A 317 -1.28 8.58 19.63
N VAL A 318 -1.25 8.14 18.36
CA VAL A 318 -2.43 8.00 17.51
C VAL A 318 -3.42 6.97 18.06
N TYR A 319 -2.93 5.99 18.82
CA TYR A 319 -3.74 4.93 19.39
C TYR A 319 -4.31 5.23 20.78
N GLU A 320 -3.90 6.32 21.41
CA GLU A 320 -4.56 6.79 22.63
C GLU A 320 -6.07 6.91 22.38
N ALA A 321 -6.90 6.42 23.31
CA ALA A 321 -8.33 6.22 23.08
C ALA A 321 -9.03 7.48 22.55
N ASP A 322 -8.72 8.65 23.11
CA ASP A 322 -9.28 9.93 22.68
C ASP A 322 -8.82 10.32 21.27
N ASN A 323 -7.54 10.09 20.94
CA ASN A 323 -6.97 10.40 19.63
C ASN A 323 -7.52 9.48 18.54
N ARG A 324 -7.58 8.17 18.80
CA ARG A 324 -8.20 7.21 17.89
C ARG A 324 -9.66 7.56 17.65
N ASN A 325 -10.45 7.79 18.71
CA ASN A 325 -11.85 8.16 18.57
C ASN A 325 -12.01 9.46 17.77
N ARG A 326 -11.15 10.46 18.01
CA ARG A 326 -11.12 11.71 17.24
C ARG A 326 -10.88 11.45 15.76
N ILE A 327 -9.93 10.60 15.39
CA ILE A 327 -9.64 10.24 13.99
C ILE A 327 -10.86 9.58 13.35
N LEU A 328 -11.38 8.51 13.96
CA LEU A 328 -12.50 7.75 13.42
C LEU A 328 -13.75 8.63 13.27
N ARG A 329 -14.07 9.44 14.29
CA ARG A 329 -15.19 10.39 14.23
C ARG A 329 -15.01 11.46 13.17
N THR A 330 -13.81 12.04 13.07
CA THR A 330 -13.52 13.07 12.06
C THR A 330 -13.74 12.52 10.64
N PHE A 331 -13.27 11.30 10.37
CA PHE A 331 -13.49 10.64 9.09
C PHE A 331 -14.97 10.39 8.84
N TYR A 332 -15.63 9.68 9.76
CA TYR A 332 -17.03 9.31 9.62
C TYR A 332 -17.94 10.53 9.47
N ASP A 333 -17.82 11.53 10.34
CA ASP A 333 -18.67 12.71 10.34
C ASP A 333 -18.49 13.47 9.02
N LEU A 334 -17.25 13.65 8.54
CA LEU A 334 -16.99 14.30 7.25
C LEU A 334 -17.59 13.51 6.08
N PHE A 335 -17.41 12.18 6.05
CA PHE A 335 -18.02 11.32 5.05
C PHE A 335 -19.56 11.44 5.05
N LYS A 336 -20.19 11.41 6.22
CA LYS A 336 -21.64 11.56 6.38
C LYS A 336 -22.18 12.87 5.84
N THR A 337 -21.40 13.95 5.88
CA THR A 337 -21.81 15.23 5.28
C THR A 337 -21.82 15.23 3.75
N LYS A 338 -21.14 14.27 3.11
CA LYS A 338 -20.91 14.25 1.67
C LYS A 338 -21.57 13.09 0.94
N THR A 339 -21.71 11.94 1.60
CA THR A 339 -22.28 10.73 0.99
C THR A 339 -23.70 10.95 0.48
N GLN A 340 -23.96 10.51 -0.74
CA GLN A 340 -25.32 10.42 -1.30
C GLN A 340 -25.82 8.99 -1.28
N ARG A 341 -24.91 8.02 -1.37
CA ARG A 341 -25.21 6.59 -1.44
C ARG A 341 -25.62 5.99 -0.10
N TYR A 342 -25.01 6.44 1.00
CA TYR A 342 -25.17 5.81 2.32
C TYR A 342 -25.73 6.79 3.39
N PRO A 343 -26.94 7.36 3.17
CA PRO A 343 -27.52 8.35 4.09
C PRO A 343 -27.86 7.80 5.47
N ASN A 344 -28.03 6.48 5.60
CA ASN A 344 -28.32 5.78 6.86
C ASN A 344 -27.11 5.03 7.44
N TYR A 345 -25.91 5.30 6.92
CA TYR A 345 -24.68 4.74 7.50
C TYR A 345 -24.48 5.24 8.92
N GLU A 346 -24.26 4.33 9.86
CA GLU A 346 -24.09 4.65 11.28
C GLU A 346 -22.63 4.42 11.72
N PHE A 347 -22.21 5.12 12.77
CA PHE A 347 -20.82 5.04 13.25
C PHE A 347 -20.41 3.63 13.69
N GLU A 348 -21.31 2.86 14.30
CA GLU A 348 -21.02 1.46 14.70
C GLU A 348 -20.75 0.56 13.48
N GLN A 349 -21.40 0.82 12.34
CA GLN A 349 -21.10 0.10 11.10
C GLN A 349 -19.73 0.51 10.58
N PHE A 350 -19.40 1.81 10.63
CA PHE A 350 -18.06 2.31 10.29
C PHE A 350 -16.95 1.68 11.14
N GLU A 351 -17.14 1.58 12.46
CA GLU A 351 -16.19 0.92 13.34
C GLU A 351 -16.05 -0.58 13.03
N THR A 352 -17.15 -1.25 12.70
CA THR A 352 -17.13 -2.68 12.32
C THR A 352 -16.34 -2.89 11.03
N GLU A 353 -16.58 -2.05 10.02
CA GLU A 353 -15.87 -2.10 8.74
C GLU A 353 -14.39 -1.72 8.90
N PHE A 354 -14.07 -0.70 9.70
CA PHE A 354 -12.70 -0.32 10.05
C PHE A 354 -11.97 -1.49 10.73
N ALA A 355 -12.60 -2.12 11.71
CA ALA A 355 -12.03 -3.24 12.45
C ALA A 355 -11.76 -4.45 11.56
N ALA A 356 -12.63 -4.73 10.59
CA ALA A 356 -12.39 -5.77 9.60
C ALA A 356 -11.14 -5.45 8.75
N MET A 357 -11.01 -4.20 8.30
CA MET A 357 -9.91 -3.79 7.41
C MET A 357 -8.57 -3.59 8.12
N CYS A 358 -8.53 -3.42 9.45
CA CYS A 358 -7.27 -3.45 10.22
C CYS A 358 -6.53 -4.79 10.11
N THR A 359 -7.20 -5.85 9.64
CA THR A 359 -6.61 -7.19 9.53
C THR A 359 -5.89 -7.44 8.20
N VAL A 360 -6.01 -6.54 7.22
CA VAL A 360 -5.41 -6.72 5.89
C VAL A 360 -3.90 -6.89 5.96
N MET A 361 -3.20 -5.99 6.66
CA MET A 361 -1.75 -6.09 6.83
C MET A 361 -1.36 -7.38 7.59
N TYR A 362 -2.17 -7.79 8.57
CA TYR A 362 -1.95 -9.03 9.33
C TYR A 362 -2.02 -10.27 8.44
N ILE A 363 -2.92 -10.30 7.45
CA ILE A 363 -3.00 -11.35 6.43
C ILE A 363 -1.71 -11.46 5.65
N TYR A 364 -1.09 -10.34 5.27
CA TYR A 364 0.16 -10.35 4.52
C TYR A 364 1.31 -10.97 5.32
N TYR A 365 1.43 -10.67 6.63
CA TYR A 365 2.46 -11.31 7.46
C TYR A 365 2.27 -12.82 7.61
N ILE A 366 1.03 -13.31 7.63
CA ILE A 366 0.74 -14.73 7.76
C ILE A 366 0.90 -15.45 6.42
N GLY A 367 0.17 -15.00 5.40
CA GLY A 367 0.09 -15.64 4.10
C GLY A 367 1.32 -15.39 3.24
N MET A 368 1.57 -14.13 2.89
CA MET A 368 2.70 -13.76 2.03
C MET A 368 4.05 -13.91 2.74
N GLY A 369 4.09 -13.66 4.05
CA GLY A 369 5.25 -13.89 4.90
C GLY A 369 5.58 -15.37 5.13
N SER A 370 4.68 -16.31 4.75
CA SER A 370 4.86 -17.75 5.03
C SER A 370 6.18 -18.30 4.48
N ALA A 371 6.63 -17.86 3.31
CA ALA A 371 7.91 -18.27 2.73
C ALA A 371 9.09 -17.89 3.63
N ILE A 372 9.08 -16.67 4.19
CA ILE A 372 10.11 -16.17 5.10
C ILE A 372 10.11 -16.98 6.39
N TRP A 373 8.93 -17.21 6.97
CA TRP A 373 8.81 -17.96 8.22
C TRP A 373 9.20 -19.43 8.07
N ARG A 374 8.90 -20.04 6.93
CA ARG A 374 9.28 -21.42 6.64
C ARG A 374 10.78 -21.57 6.44
N ALA A 375 11.42 -20.71 5.65
CA ALA A 375 12.87 -20.72 5.49
C ALA A 375 13.58 -20.55 6.85
N ALA A 376 13.08 -19.63 7.68
CA ALA A 376 13.57 -19.43 9.05
C ALA A 376 13.42 -20.68 9.93
N ALA A 377 12.25 -21.32 9.91
CA ALA A 377 11.95 -22.43 10.80
C ALA A 377 12.55 -23.77 10.37
N PHE A 378 12.55 -24.11 9.08
CA PHE A 378 12.94 -25.45 8.61
C PHE A 378 14.37 -25.51 8.10
N GLU A 379 14.85 -24.45 7.46
CA GLU A 379 16.17 -24.41 6.83
C GLU A 379 17.18 -23.66 7.70
N ASN A 380 16.71 -22.95 8.75
CA ASN A 380 17.52 -22.01 9.53
C ASN A 380 18.21 -20.98 8.64
N GLU A 381 17.52 -20.61 7.56
CA GLU A 381 17.92 -19.62 6.58
C GLU A 381 17.12 -18.33 6.79
N GLN A 382 17.48 -17.31 6.00
CA GLN A 382 16.91 -15.98 6.09
C GLN A 382 17.13 -15.28 7.45
N PRO A 383 17.05 -13.95 7.49
CA PRO A 383 17.16 -13.21 8.74
C PRO A 383 16.10 -13.61 9.79
N GLY A 384 14.92 -14.07 9.37
CA GLY A 384 13.81 -14.44 10.27
C GLY A 384 14.13 -15.52 11.31
N ARG A 385 15.20 -16.32 11.13
CA ARG A 385 15.65 -17.34 12.08
C ARG A 385 16.00 -16.80 13.48
N ILE A 386 16.36 -15.52 13.56
CA ILE A 386 16.64 -14.84 14.85
C ILE A 386 15.37 -14.85 15.72
N GLU A 387 14.21 -14.56 15.12
CA GLU A 387 12.94 -14.46 15.83
C GLU A 387 12.42 -15.81 16.32
N LEU A 388 12.94 -16.89 15.73
CA LEU A 388 12.65 -18.28 16.10
C LEU A 388 13.75 -18.91 16.96
N GLY A 389 14.69 -18.10 17.49
CA GLY A 389 15.65 -18.53 18.50
C GLY A 389 16.92 -19.19 17.97
N SER A 390 17.35 -18.87 16.74
CA SER A 390 18.66 -19.28 16.22
C SER A 390 19.78 -18.82 17.15
N LYS A 391 20.55 -19.78 17.71
CA LYS A 391 21.66 -19.49 18.64
C LYS A 391 22.96 -19.07 17.96
N ALA A 392 23.10 -19.33 16.66
CA ALA A 392 24.35 -19.12 15.92
C ALA A 392 24.38 -17.80 15.14
N PHE A 393 23.28 -17.05 15.16
CA PHE A 393 23.11 -15.83 14.39
C PHE A 393 22.22 -14.87 15.15
N THR A 394 22.68 -13.66 15.40
CA THR A 394 22.01 -12.67 16.25
C THR A 394 21.73 -11.38 15.48
N ILE A 395 21.10 -10.41 16.15
CA ILE A 395 20.77 -9.10 15.54
C ILE A 395 22.04 -8.36 15.12
N GLU A 396 23.14 -8.54 15.84
CA GLU A 396 24.45 -7.95 15.54
C GLU A 396 25.05 -8.43 14.20
N ASP A 397 24.59 -9.57 13.68
CA ASP A 397 25.06 -10.13 12.42
C ASP A 397 24.27 -9.61 11.19
N LEU A 398 23.24 -8.80 11.42
CA LEU A 398 22.35 -8.32 10.35
C LEU A 398 22.97 -7.15 9.59
N ALA A 399 22.77 -7.17 8.27
CA ALA A 399 23.03 -6.01 7.43
C ALA A 399 22.11 -4.83 7.84
N PRO A 400 22.54 -3.57 7.63
CA PRO A 400 21.72 -2.38 7.94
C PRO A 400 20.32 -2.40 7.31
N GLU A 401 20.20 -2.96 6.10
CA GLU A 401 18.93 -3.13 5.39
C GLU A 401 17.95 -4.01 6.18
N GLU A 402 18.45 -5.11 6.72
CA GLU A 402 17.66 -6.09 7.48
C GLU A 402 17.28 -5.59 8.88
N LEU A 403 18.10 -4.70 9.47
CA LEU A 403 17.75 -3.99 10.69
C LEU A 403 16.62 -2.99 10.45
N ARG A 404 16.65 -2.28 9.31
CA ARG A 404 15.60 -1.34 8.92
C ARG A 404 14.26 -2.05 8.64
N LYS A 405 14.25 -3.20 7.96
CA LYS A 405 13.04 -4.03 7.79
C LYS A 405 12.44 -4.46 9.13
N ARG A 406 13.27 -4.89 10.09
CA ARG A 406 12.81 -5.25 11.45
C ARG A 406 12.20 -4.10 12.21
N MET A 407 12.78 -2.90 12.09
CA MET A 407 12.22 -1.71 12.73
C MET A 407 10.77 -1.49 12.26
N TRP A 408 10.51 -1.62 10.95
CA TRP A 408 9.15 -1.53 10.41
C TRP A 408 8.24 -2.68 10.91
N TRP A 409 8.71 -3.93 10.86
CA TRP A 409 7.92 -5.07 11.32
C TRP A 409 7.55 -4.96 12.80
N ARG A 410 8.48 -4.51 13.66
CA ARG A 410 8.23 -4.25 15.08
C ARG A 410 7.12 -3.21 15.27
N LYS A 411 7.16 -2.10 14.52
CA LYS A 411 6.11 -1.08 14.55
C LYS A 411 4.76 -1.65 14.12
N THR A 412 4.74 -2.41 13.04
CA THR A 412 3.51 -3.04 12.54
C THR A 412 2.92 -4.03 13.54
N ILE A 413 3.73 -4.92 14.11
CA ILE A 413 3.30 -5.91 15.12
C ILE A 413 2.79 -5.21 16.38
N ARG A 414 3.50 -4.18 16.86
CA ARG A 414 3.04 -3.35 17.98
C ARG A 414 1.68 -2.71 17.70
N ASN A 415 1.52 -2.11 16.54
CA ASN A 415 0.30 -1.39 16.17
C ASN A 415 -0.89 -2.35 16.01
N ASN A 416 -0.69 -3.50 15.36
CA ASN A 416 -1.69 -4.57 15.31
C ASN A 416 -2.07 -5.06 16.70
N ARG A 417 -1.11 -5.27 17.61
CA ARG A 417 -1.39 -5.67 19.00
C ARG A 417 -2.29 -4.66 19.71
N VAL A 418 -2.03 -3.37 19.58
CA VAL A 418 -2.88 -2.32 20.18
C VAL A 418 -4.29 -2.34 19.58
N LEU A 419 -4.41 -2.36 18.25
CA LEU A 419 -5.71 -2.39 17.57
C LEU A 419 -6.51 -3.66 17.89
N PHE A 420 -5.88 -4.83 17.93
CA PHE A 420 -6.56 -6.11 18.19
C PHE A 420 -7.12 -6.15 19.61
N ASN A 421 -6.37 -5.61 20.57
CA ASN A 421 -6.84 -5.44 21.93
C ASN A 421 -8.03 -4.47 21.97
N ASP A 422 -7.88 -3.28 21.41
CA ASP A 422 -8.85 -2.21 21.59
C ASP A 422 -10.16 -2.45 20.83
N LEU A 423 -10.08 -3.12 19.67
CA LEU A 423 -11.22 -3.52 18.85
C LEU A 423 -11.78 -4.90 19.22
N GLN A 424 -11.21 -5.58 20.23
CA GLN A 424 -11.64 -6.89 20.72
C GLN A 424 -11.75 -7.95 19.62
N LEU A 425 -10.77 -7.97 18.69
CA LEU A 425 -10.82 -8.85 17.51
C LEU A 425 -10.73 -10.33 17.85
N VAL A 426 -9.88 -10.71 18.81
CA VAL A 426 -9.72 -12.12 19.18
C VAL A 426 -10.98 -12.70 19.83
N PRO A 427 -11.62 -12.05 20.82
CA PRO A 427 -12.94 -12.47 21.31
C PRO A 427 -14.00 -12.55 20.20
N LEU A 428 -13.99 -11.60 19.26
CA LEU A 428 -14.90 -11.61 18.12
C LEU A 428 -14.72 -12.89 17.28
N TRP A 429 -13.48 -13.25 16.91
CA TRP A 429 -13.20 -14.44 16.12
C TRP A 429 -13.57 -15.75 16.82
N GLN A 430 -13.42 -15.82 18.15
CA GLN A 430 -13.84 -16.99 18.92
C GLN A 430 -15.34 -17.27 18.82
N SER A 431 -16.15 -16.24 18.57
CA SER A 431 -17.60 -16.36 18.40
C SER A 431 -18.05 -16.67 16.96
N MET A 432 -17.14 -16.54 15.99
CA MET A 432 -17.46 -16.70 14.56
C MET A 432 -17.47 -18.18 14.14
N PRO A 433 -18.27 -18.56 13.13
CA PRO A 433 -18.15 -19.87 12.50
C PRO A 433 -16.83 -20.01 11.75
N ASP A 434 -16.36 -21.24 11.57
CA ASP A 434 -15.22 -21.54 10.69
C ASP A 434 -15.55 -21.30 9.22
N ASN A 435 -14.51 -21.21 8.39
CA ASN A 435 -14.61 -21.12 6.94
C ASN A 435 -15.54 -22.20 6.38
N ALA A 436 -16.37 -21.85 5.40
CA ALA A 436 -17.38 -22.74 4.85
C ALA A 436 -16.76 -23.91 4.07
N SER A 437 -15.59 -23.69 3.47
CA SER A 437 -14.78 -24.73 2.81
C SER A 437 -13.38 -24.20 2.47
N GLY A 438 -12.48 -25.16 2.17
CA GLY A 438 -11.20 -24.90 1.52
C GLY A 438 -10.22 -24.16 2.42
N THR A 439 -9.28 -24.91 3.00
CA THR A 439 -8.02 -24.34 3.49
C THR A 439 -6.88 -25.10 2.85
N GLY A 440 -5.79 -24.39 2.55
CA GLY A 440 -4.56 -25.00 2.06
C GLY A 440 -3.88 -25.86 3.12
N ALA A 441 -2.70 -26.36 2.78
CA ALA A 441 -1.97 -27.28 3.66
C ALA A 441 -1.43 -26.57 4.91
N TRP A 442 -1.84 -27.05 6.08
CA TRP A 442 -1.28 -26.60 7.36
C TRP A 442 0.16 -27.08 7.52
N VAL A 443 1.01 -26.18 8.00
CA VAL A 443 2.40 -26.48 8.35
C VAL A 443 2.51 -26.60 9.87
N GLU A 444 2.91 -27.78 10.35
CA GLU A 444 3.20 -28.00 11.76
C GLU A 444 4.55 -27.40 12.15
N LEU A 445 4.67 -26.95 13.40
CA LEU A 445 5.93 -26.47 13.94
C LEU A 445 6.99 -27.60 13.95
N PRO A 446 8.23 -27.34 13.51
CA PRO A 446 9.30 -28.32 13.60
C PRO A 446 9.63 -28.63 15.08
N PRO A 447 10.19 -29.81 15.39
CA PRO A 447 10.38 -30.27 16.77
C PRO A 447 11.09 -29.28 17.70
N HIS A 448 12.08 -28.53 17.19
CA HIS A 448 12.83 -27.55 17.99
C HIS A 448 12.03 -26.30 18.36
N LEU A 449 10.91 -26.02 17.70
CA LEU A 449 9.99 -24.93 18.05
C LEU A 449 8.81 -25.40 18.91
N THR A 450 8.58 -26.71 18.96
CA THR A 450 7.56 -27.35 19.83
C THR A 450 8.07 -27.69 21.22
N ALA A 451 9.39 -27.73 21.41
CA ALA A 451 9.99 -27.98 22.73
C ALA A 451 9.71 -26.79 23.68
N PRO A 452 9.35 -27.06 24.95
CA PRO A 452 9.01 -26.04 25.94
C PRO A 452 10.17 -25.13 26.32
#